data_AF-A0A560DPE6-F1
#
_entry.id   AF-A0A560DPE6-F1
#
_cell.length_a   1.000
_cell.length_b   1.000
_cell.length_c   1.000
_cell.angle_alpha   90.00
_cell.angle_beta   90.00
_cell.angle_gamma   90.00
#
_symmetry.space_group_name_H-M   'P 1'
#
loop_
_entity.id
_entity.type
_entity.pdbx_description
1 polymer ?
#
loop_
_entity_poly.entity_id
_entity_poly.type
_entity_poly.pdbx_seq_one_letter_code
_entity_poly.pdbx_strand_id
1 'polypeptide(L)'
;MLFDGLPEPIHPELDLANRVLYRTDRGDPPRGNTVNRARVDLKTEPEILITHLMEGIGIALDVPGNQMFVTELAGSIYSTDLGGKNKHNLLWSQGNFTDIAYAEI
;
A
#
# COMPACT_ATOMS: atom_id res chain seq x y z
N MET A 1 -14.24 15.09 -3.10
CA MET A 1 -12.93 14.41 -3.09
C MET A 1 -12.63 14.01 -1.65
N LEU A 2 -12.13 12.79 -1.40
CA LEU A 2 -11.89 12.29 -0.04
C LEU A 2 -10.48 12.63 0.48
N PHE A 3 -9.50 12.66 -0.44
CA PHE A 3 -8.11 13.04 -0.18
C PHE A 3 -7.59 13.87 -1.36
N ASP A 4 -6.88 14.97 -1.05
CA ASP A 4 -6.38 15.93 -2.03
C ASP A 4 -4.86 16.10 -1.89
N GLY A 5 -4.18 16.57 -2.95
CA GLY A 5 -2.75 16.92 -2.90
C GLY A 5 -1.79 15.74 -2.77
N LEU A 6 -2.21 14.55 -3.18
CA LEU A 6 -1.36 13.36 -3.20
C LEU A 6 -0.45 13.37 -4.45
N PRO A 7 0.82 12.93 -4.34
CA PRO A 7 1.77 12.97 -5.46
C PRO A 7 1.30 12.20 -6.70
N GLU A 8 1.15 10.87 -6.61
CA GLU A 8 0.63 10.03 -7.69
C GLU A 8 0.00 8.74 -7.14
N PRO A 9 -1.22 8.80 -6.61
CA PRO A 9 -1.84 7.61 -6.05
C PRO A 9 -2.35 6.66 -7.14
N ILE A 10 -2.05 5.36 -7.01
CA ILE A 10 -2.36 4.37 -8.05
C ILE A 10 -3.46 3.39 -7.61
N HIS A 11 -3.26 2.65 -6.51
CA HIS A 11 -4.17 1.56 -6.12
C HIS A 11 -4.73 1.77 -4.70
N PRO A 12 -6.07 1.88 -4.54
CA PRO A 12 -6.74 1.93 -3.24
C PRO A 12 -7.23 0.56 -2.77
N GLU A 13 -7.07 0.25 -1.48
CA GLU A 13 -7.68 -0.91 -0.80
C GLU A 13 -8.40 -0.50 0.48
N LEU A 14 -9.55 -1.11 0.76
CA LEU A 14 -10.43 -0.68 1.85
C LEU A 14 -10.57 -1.75 2.94
N ASP A 15 -10.06 -1.43 4.12
CA ASP A 15 -10.46 -2.11 5.36
C ASP A 15 -11.83 -1.56 5.80
N LEU A 16 -12.88 -2.29 5.42
CA LEU A 16 -14.26 -1.94 5.75
C LEU A 16 -14.56 -2.03 7.25
N ALA A 17 -13.93 -2.96 7.97
CA ALA A 17 -14.17 -3.18 9.39
C ALA A 17 -13.69 -1.98 10.21
N ASN A 18 -12.52 -1.45 9.88
CA ASN A 18 -11.90 -0.34 10.60
C ASN A 18 -12.11 1.03 9.94
N ARG A 19 -12.70 1.06 8.74
CA ARG A 19 -12.93 2.25 7.90
C ARG A 19 -11.63 2.95 7.52
N VAL A 20 -10.64 2.17 7.10
CA VAL A 20 -9.31 2.66 6.74
C VAL A 20 -9.07 2.37 5.26
N LEU A 21 -8.74 3.43 4.51
CA LEU A 21 -8.25 3.31 3.15
C LEU A 21 -6.73 3.16 3.19
N TYR A 22 -6.21 2.11 2.58
CA TYR A 22 -4.81 1.91 2.27
C TYR A 22 -4.59 2.25 0.80
N ARG A 23 -3.42 2.79 0.45
CA ARG A 23 -3.09 3.05 -0.95
C ARG A 23 -1.60 3.04 -1.22
N THR A 24 -1.25 2.67 -2.44
CA THR A 24 0.06 2.95 -3.03
C THR A 24 0.09 4.36 -3.62
N ASP A 25 1.22 5.03 -3.47
CA ASP A 25 1.54 6.29 -4.14
C ASP A 25 2.89 6.16 -4.84
N ARG A 26 2.92 6.42 -6.14
CA ARG A 26 4.07 6.23 -7.02
C ARG A 26 4.85 7.51 -7.30
N GLY A 27 4.40 8.65 -6.78
CA GLY A 27 5.04 9.92 -7.11
C GLY A 27 6.43 10.05 -6.48
N ASP A 28 7.00 11.25 -6.57
CA ASP A 28 8.33 11.49 -6.04
C ASP A 28 8.37 11.54 -4.50
N PRO A 29 9.47 11.10 -3.88
CA PRO A 29 9.74 11.35 -2.47
C PRO A 29 9.64 12.86 -2.12
N PRO A 30 9.24 13.22 -0.88
CA PRO A 30 9.15 12.34 0.29
C PRO A 30 7.77 11.68 0.50
N ARG A 31 6.74 12.06 -0.27
CA ARG A 31 5.36 11.57 -0.09
C ARG A 31 4.93 10.50 -1.10
N GLY A 32 5.65 10.34 -2.20
CA GLY A 32 5.46 9.25 -3.15
C GLY A 32 6.49 8.13 -2.99
N ASN A 33 6.31 7.07 -3.77
CA ASN A 33 6.94 5.77 -3.54
C ASN A 33 6.65 5.24 -2.12
N THR A 34 5.38 5.33 -1.73
CA THR A 34 4.88 4.98 -0.41
C THR A 34 3.70 4.01 -0.44
N VAL A 35 3.46 3.36 0.69
CA VAL A 35 2.12 2.97 1.11
C VAL A 35 1.68 3.93 2.19
N ASN A 36 0.49 4.51 2.06
CA ASN A 36 -0.11 5.34 3.08
C ASN A 36 -1.53 4.88 3.41
N ARG A 37 -2.00 5.22 4.60
CA ARG A 37 -3.37 4.95 5.03
C ARG A 37 -4.05 6.19 5.59
N ALA A 38 -5.37 6.22 5.52
CA ALA A 38 -6.17 7.23 6.18
C ALA A 38 -7.56 6.69 6.55
N ARG A 39 -8.13 7.22 7.63
CA ARG A 39 -9.52 6.94 7.97
C ARG A 39 -10.44 7.64 6.98
N VAL A 40 -11.44 6.94 6.44
CA VAL A 40 -12.35 7.51 5.45
C VAL A 40 -13.42 8.43 6.07
N ASP A 41 -13.65 8.33 7.37
CA ASP A 41 -14.63 9.12 8.10
C ASP A 41 -14.02 10.33 8.83
N LEU A 42 -12.70 10.51 8.78
CA LEU A 42 -11.99 11.63 9.39
C LEU A 42 -11.21 12.39 8.32
N LYS A 43 -11.17 13.72 8.46
CA LYS A 43 -10.34 14.58 7.61
C LYS A 43 -8.95 14.73 8.23
N THR A 44 -8.14 13.69 8.07
CA THR A 44 -6.75 13.63 8.57
C THR A 44 -5.76 13.50 7.43
N GLU A 45 -4.53 13.99 7.63
CA GLU A 45 -3.43 13.69 6.72
C GLU A 45 -3.18 12.17 6.68
N PRO A 46 -2.92 11.59 5.49
CA PRO A 46 -2.53 10.20 5.40
C PRO A 46 -1.24 9.89 6.15
N GLU A 47 -1.26 8.78 6.89
CA GLU A 47 -0.10 8.23 7.56
C GLU A 47 0.73 7.42 6.56
N ILE A 48 2.01 7.72 6.41
CA ILE A 48 2.93 6.95 5.58
C ILE A 48 3.41 5.71 6.37
N LEU A 49 3.15 4.53 5.83
CA LEU A 49 3.47 3.23 6.44
C LEU A 49 4.74 2.61 5.84
N ILE A 50 4.91 2.72 4.53
CA ILE A 50 6.08 2.24 3.80
C ILE A 50 6.64 3.41 3.00
N THR A 51 7.96 3.47 2.89
CA THR A 51 8.69 4.41 2.02
C THR A 51 9.68 3.65 1.14
N HIS A 52 10.29 4.35 0.18
CA HIS A 52 11.35 3.81 -0.68
C HIS A 52 10.91 2.58 -1.49
N LEU A 53 9.66 2.58 -1.96
CA LEU A 53 9.27 1.67 -3.03
C LEU A 53 9.96 2.10 -4.34
N MET A 54 10.16 1.15 -5.24
CA MET A 54 10.64 1.40 -6.59
C MET A 54 9.47 1.31 -7.56
N GLU A 55 8.69 2.39 -7.61
CA GLU A 55 7.43 2.51 -8.34
C GLU A 55 6.34 1.59 -7.75
N GLY A 56 5.79 1.94 -6.58
CA GLY A 56 4.72 1.15 -5.94
C GLY A 56 3.46 1.04 -6.81
N ILE A 57 2.89 -0.16 -6.93
CA ILE A 57 1.72 -0.44 -7.78
C ILE A 57 0.57 -1.07 -6.98
N GLY A 58 0.57 -2.38 -6.77
CA GLY A 58 -0.57 -3.09 -6.18
C GLY A 58 -0.44 -3.19 -4.67
N ILE A 59 -1.58 -3.21 -3.98
CA ILE A 59 -1.68 -3.54 -2.56
C ILE A 59 -2.86 -4.49 -2.37
N ALA A 60 -2.71 -5.49 -1.49
CA ALA A 60 -3.80 -6.37 -1.07
C ALA A 60 -3.77 -6.54 0.45
N LEU A 61 -4.93 -6.65 1.07
CA LEU A 61 -5.09 -6.72 2.53
C LEU A 61 -5.59 -8.09 2.97
N ASP A 62 -4.93 -8.62 3.99
CA ASP A 62 -5.45 -9.65 4.89
C ASP A 62 -5.77 -8.98 6.24
N VAL A 63 -6.99 -8.46 6.37
CA VAL A 63 -7.39 -7.73 7.57
C VAL A 63 -7.42 -8.62 8.82
N PRO A 64 -8.04 -9.82 8.79
CA PRO A 64 -8.04 -10.74 9.94
C PRO A 64 -6.62 -11.17 10.36
N GLY A 65 -5.71 -11.39 9.41
CA GLY A 65 -4.32 -11.76 9.68
C GLY A 65 -3.41 -10.60 10.03
N ASN A 66 -3.91 -9.35 10.03
CA ASN A 66 -3.13 -8.14 10.25
C ASN A 66 -1.91 -8.05 9.29
N GLN A 67 -2.14 -8.33 8.01
CA GLN A 67 -1.09 -8.34 7.00
C GLN A 67 -1.52 -7.59 5.74
N MET A 68 -0.56 -6.95 5.07
CA MET A 68 -0.73 -6.42 3.72
C MET A 68 0.43 -6.87 2.84
N PHE A 69 0.12 -6.98 1.55
CA PHE A 69 1.05 -7.35 0.49
C PHE A 69 1.15 -6.20 -0.50
N VAL A 70 2.37 -5.89 -0.94
CA VAL A 70 2.64 -4.73 -1.80
C VAL A 70 3.54 -5.14 -2.94
N THR A 71 3.19 -4.72 -4.15
CA THR A 71 4.01 -4.91 -5.35
C THR A 71 4.56 -3.58 -5.85
N GLU A 72 5.70 -3.65 -6.51
CA GLU A 72 6.33 -2.51 -7.18
C GLU A 72 6.74 -2.89 -8.61
N LEU A 73 6.82 -1.91 -9.51
CA LEU A 73 7.14 -2.14 -10.92
C LEU A 73 8.53 -2.74 -11.11
N ALA A 74 9.47 -2.48 -10.18
CA ALA A 74 10.80 -3.09 -10.17
C ALA A 74 10.79 -4.61 -9.91
N GLY A 75 9.63 -5.20 -9.58
CA GLY A 75 9.44 -6.65 -9.53
C GLY A 75 9.68 -7.27 -8.15
N SER A 76 9.51 -6.49 -7.08
CA SER A 76 9.46 -7.00 -5.71
C SER A 76 8.03 -7.20 -5.22
N ILE A 77 7.84 -8.19 -4.36
CA ILE A 77 6.63 -8.38 -3.56
C ILE A 77 7.02 -8.34 -2.08
N TYR A 78 6.45 -7.42 -1.34
CA TYR A 78 6.66 -7.30 0.10
C TYR A 78 5.42 -7.70 0.87
N SER A 79 5.62 -8.10 2.10
CA SER A 79 4.58 -8.22 3.12
C SER A 79 5.00 -7.46 4.37
N THR A 80 4.02 -6.94 5.07
CA THR A 80 4.19 -6.18 6.32
C THR A 80 2.88 -6.24 7.09
N ASP A 81 2.88 -5.91 8.37
CA ASP A 81 1.61 -5.74 9.06
C ASP A 81 0.85 -4.49 8.58
N LEU A 82 -0.43 -4.38 8.93
CA LEU A 82 -1.28 -3.24 8.56
C LEU A 82 -0.83 -1.90 9.16
N GLY A 83 0.18 -1.90 10.03
CA GLY A 83 0.85 -0.72 10.58
C GLY A 83 2.17 -0.39 9.90
N GLY A 84 2.55 -1.10 8.83
CA GLY A 84 3.80 -0.88 8.09
C GLY A 84 5.05 -1.41 8.80
N LYS A 85 4.91 -2.21 9.87
CA LYS A 85 6.05 -2.80 10.57
C LYS A 85 6.31 -4.22 10.07
N ASN A 86 7.49 -4.73 10.40
CA ASN A 86 7.91 -6.09 10.01
C ASN A 86 7.89 -6.31 8.48
N LYS A 87 8.26 -5.27 7.72
CA LYS A 87 8.40 -5.35 6.25
C LYS A 87 9.42 -6.44 5.92
N HIS A 88 8.98 -7.45 5.18
CA HIS A 88 9.82 -8.51 4.66
C HIS A 88 9.57 -8.70 3.17
N ASN A 89 10.60 -9.11 2.45
CA ASN A 89 10.52 -9.37 1.03
C ASN A 89 10.13 -10.83 0.81
N LEU A 90 9.07 -11.07 0.04
CA LEU A 90 8.60 -12.41 -0.31
C LEU A 90 9.31 -12.88 -1.59
N LEU A 91 9.33 -12.03 -2.61
CA LEU A 91 9.91 -12.32 -3.92
C LEU A 91 10.57 -11.07 -4.49
N TRP A 92 11.64 -11.26 -5.26
CA TRP A 92 12.38 -10.17 -5.91
C TRP A 92 12.70 -10.55 -7.35
N SER A 93 12.87 -9.54 -8.21
CA SER A 93 13.22 -9.70 -9.63
C SER A 93 12.26 -10.60 -10.42
N GLN A 94 10.96 -10.48 -10.17
CA GLN A 94 9.93 -11.26 -10.88
C GLN A 94 9.46 -10.60 -12.19
N GLY A 95 10.10 -9.51 -12.60
CA GLY A 95 9.61 -8.65 -13.69
C GLY A 95 8.50 -7.72 -13.22
N ASN A 96 7.89 -7.01 -14.17
CA ASN A 96 6.96 -5.94 -13.85
C ASN A 96 5.61 -6.49 -13.36
N PHE A 97 5.17 -6.04 -12.18
CA PHE A 97 3.81 -6.27 -11.70
C PHE A 97 2.87 -5.16 -12.14
N THR A 98 1.58 -5.49 -12.26
CA THR A 98 0.51 -4.52 -12.51
C THR A 98 -0.48 -4.44 -11.36
N ASP A 99 -0.58 -5.48 -10.52
CA ASP A 99 -1.45 -5.54 -9.36
C ASP A 99 -1.13 -6.76 -8.47
N ILE A 100 -1.85 -6.90 -7.35
CA ILE A 100 -1.86 -8.09 -6.48
C ILE A 100 -3.25 -8.29 -5.86
N ALA A 101 -3.63 -9.55 -5.61
CA ALA A 101 -4.84 -9.90 -4.87
C ALA A 101 -4.53 -10.95 -3.80
N TYR A 102 -5.20 -10.84 -2.66
CA TYR A 102 -5.18 -11.84 -1.58
C TYR A 102 -6.49 -12.61 -1.58
N ALA A 103 -6.42 -13.93 -1.39
CA ALA A 103 -7.59 -14.80 -1.32
C ALA A 103 -7.36 -15.93 -0.31
N GLU A 104 -8.38 -16.24 0.47
CA GLU A 104 -8.45 -17.42 1.34
C GLU A 104 -9.12 -18.58 0.57
N ILE A 105 -8.65 -19.81 0.81
CA ILE A 105 -9.14 -21.04 0.14
C ILE A 105 -9.90 -21.91 1.14
#